data_AF-A0A809RW80-F1
#
_entry.id   AF-A0A809RW80-F1
#
_cell.length_a   1.000
_cell.length_b   1.000
_cell.length_c   1.000
_cell.angle_alpha   90.00
_cell.angle_beta   90.00
_cell.angle_gamma   90.00
#
_symmetry.space_group_name_H-M   'P 1'
#
loop_
_entity.id
_entity.type
_entity.pdbx_description
1 polymer ?
#
loop_
_entity_poly.entity_id
_entity_poly.type
_entity_poly.pdbx_seq_one_letter_code
_entity_poly.pdbx_strand_id
1 'polypeptide(L)'
;MTFLEPFAGENNIIDLIQELNLSQPLNWDCFDINQPKENKVPEFDIKIQDTIKEFPKGYKVAITNPPYLAKNKAKKINIENFDNNYSDLYLNALDKMLNNCDFVACIIPESFITSGQYHERLYCVISLEMKMFSDTETPVCLALFNKEKTNDFFIVRNGIDIGYYSELKKYFSEYKTDIDWQFNDPDGLIGLYAVDNTKEASIKFLPGNQIDKNSISHSSRSITRISFTGFKLSDNELLEFIKLSNDLLNDYRKKTYDVFLTAFKGLRSDLKYRRRLNYKIAKNILNLAYKIFKEGK
;
A
#
# COMPACT_ATOMS: atom_id res chain seq x y z
N MET A 1 3.80 4.93 32.04
CA MET A 1 4.42 5.83 31.06
C MET A 1 3.30 6.64 30.41
N THR A 2 3.56 7.90 30.04
CA THR A 2 2.62 8.73 29.28
C THR A 2 2.74 8.44 27.79
N PHE A 3 1.61 8.21 27.12
CA PHE A 3 1.55 8.00 25.67
C PHE A 3 1.10 9.28 24.96
N LEU A 4 1.51 9.44 23.69
CA LEU A 4 1.20 10.59 22.86
C LEU A 4 0.17 10.22 21.78
N GLU A 5 -0.89 11.02 21.66
CA GLU A 5 -1.83 11.03 20.53
C GLU A 5 -1.70 12.40 19.81
N PRO A 6 -0.79 12.53 18.82
CA PRO A 6 -0.42 13.82 18.21
C PRO A 6 -1.47 14.42 17.26
N PHE A 7 -2.48 13.65 16.86
CA PHE A 7 -3.57 14.03 15.95
C PHE A 7 -4.88 13.44 16.45
N ALA A 8 -5.31 13.88 17.63
CA ALA A 8 -6.28 13.19 18.46
C ALA A 8 -7.70 13.15 17.90
N GLY A 9 -8.10 14.13 17.07
CA GLY A 9 -9.48 14.31 16.69
C GLY A 9 -10.36 14.38 17.93
N GLU A 10 -11.23 13.37 18.11
CA GLU A 10 -12.16 13.26 19.25
C GLU A 10 -11.71 12.25 20.33
N ASN A 11 -10.44 11.82 20.33
CA ASN A 11 -9.87 10.76 21.20
C ASN A 11 -10.44 9.34 20.96
N ASN A 12 -10.96 9.05 19.76
CA ASN A 12 -11.53 7.73 19.42
C ASN A 12 -10.56 6.54 19.59
N ILE A 13 -9.26 6.76 19.37
CA ILE A 13 -8.25 5.69 19.53
C ILE A 13 -8.07 5.32 20.99
N ILE A 14 -8.06 6.32 21.88
CA ILE A 14 -7.93 6.09 23.33
C ILE A 14 -9.18 5.36 23.85
N ASP A 15 -10.36 5.80 23.42
CA ASP A 15 -11.65 5.16 23.75
C ASP A 15 -11.61 3.67 23.37
N LEU A 16 -11.22 3.36 22.14
CA LEU A 16 -11.03 1.98 21.68
C LEU A 16 -10.03 1.20 22.54
N ILE A 17 -8.90 1.79 22.92
CA ILE A 17 -7.87 1.11 23.73
C ILE A 17 -8.40 0.80 25.15
N GLN A 18 -9.22 1.68 25.72
CA GLN A 18 -9.85 1.47 27.03
C GLN A 18 -10.86 0.32 26.99
N GLU A 19 -11.61 0.18 25.88
CA GLU A 19 -12.54 -0.93 25.68
C GLU A 19 -11.84 -2.30 25.61
N LEU A 20 -10.56 -2.36 25.23
CA LEU A 20 -9.85 -3.63 24.99
C LEU A 20 -9.53 -4.45 26.24
N ASN A 21 -9.87 -4.02 27.45
CA ASN A 21 -9.55 -4.70 28.72
C ASN A 21 -8.06 -5.13 28.83
N LEU A 22 -7.19 -4.31 28.24
CA LEU A 22 -5.73 -4.45 28.32
C LEU A 22 -5.17 -3.52 29.38
N SER A 23 -3.91 -3.75 29.79
CA SER A 23 -3.18 -2.81 30.64
C SER A 23 -3.08 -1.45 29.97
N GLN A 24 -3.66 -0.44 30.62
CA GLN A 24 -3.69 0.93 30.12
C GLN A 24 -2.38 1.66 30.42
N PRO A 25 -1.96 2.63 29.59
CA PRO A 25 -0.89 3.55 29.96
C PRO A 25 -1.29 4.37 31.19
N LEU A 26 -0.30 5.01 31.84
CA LEU A 26 -0.59 5.81 33.04
C LEU A 26 -1.31 7.12 32.71
N ASN A 27 -1.05 7.67 31.52
CA ASN A 27 -1.64 8.92 31.07
C ASN A 27 -1.54 9.02 29.54
N TRP A 28 -2.35 9.90 28.97
CA TRP A 28 -2.26 10.35 27.59
C TRP A 28 -2.04 11.85 27.52
N ASP A 29 -1.24 12.28 26.55
CA ASP A 29 -1.19 13.66 26.10
C ASP A 29 -1.72 13.72 24.67
N CYS A 30 -2.79 14.49 24.47
CA CYS A 30 -3.54 14.56 23.22
C CYS A 30 -3.40 15.94 22.59
N PHE A 31 -3.15 15.98 21.27
CA PHE A 31 -3.02 17.22 20.51
C PHE A 31 -3.85 17.15 19.23
N ASP A 32 -4.48 18.24 18.87
CA ASP A 32 -5.12 18.40 17.55
C ASP A 32 -5.04 19.85 17.10
N ILE A 33 -5.02 20.09 15.78
CA ILE A 33 -4.98 21.44 15.23
C ILE A 33 -6.30 22.20 15.45
N ASN A 34 -7.42 21.46 15.57
CA ASN A 34 -8.74 22.02 15.80
C ASN A 34 -9.28 21.60 17.16
N GLN A 35 -10.11 22.46 17.76
CA GLN A 35 -10.95 22.04 18.87
C GLN A 35 -11.97 21.02 18.34
N PRO A 36 -12.02 19.79 18.88
CA PRO A 36 -13.03 18.82 18.46
C PRO A 36 -14.42 19.19 18.96
N LYS A 37 -15.43 18.65 18.29
CA LYS A 37 -16.83 18.85 18.68
C LYS A 37 -17.16 18.12 19.98
N GLU A 38 -16.55 16.96 20.16
CA GLU A 38 -16.72 16.07 21.30
C GLU A 38 -15.35 15.50 21.68
N ASN A 39 -15.12 15.27 22.98
CA ASN A 39 -14.02 14.47 23.47
C ASN A 39 -14.60 13.17 24.04
N LYS A 40 -14.33 12.03 23.39
CA LYS A 40 -14.83 10.71 23.82
C LYS A 40 -14.25 10.28 25.17
N VAL A 41 -13.09 10.83 25.53
CA VAL A 41 -12.38 10.49 26.76
C VAL A 41 -12.03 11.79 27.51
N PRO A 42 -13.01 12.40 28.22
CA PRO A 42 -12.84 13.72 28.86
C PRO A 42 -11.76 13.80 29.93
N GLU A 43 -11.30 12.66 30.45
CA GLU A 43 -10.16 12.60 31.38
C GLU A 43 -8.82 12.99 30.73
N PHE A 44 -8.72 12.95 29.40
CA PHE A 44 -7.55 13.40 28.65
C PHE A 44 -7.92 14.60 27.79
N ASP A 45 -7.54 15.79 28.26
CA ASP A 45 -7.74 17.04 27.53
C ASP A 45 -6.97 17.06 26.21
N ILE A 46 -7.58 17.64 25.18
CA ILE A 46 -6.98 17.80 23.85
C ILE A 46 -6.42 19.21 23.73
N LYS A 47 -5.10 19.32 23.62
CA LYS A 47 -4.37 20.59 23.48
C LYS A 47 -4.42 21.04 22.02
N ILE A 48 -4.88 22.27 21.79
CA ILE A 48 -4.92 22.85 20.43
C ILE A 48 -3.50 23.17 19.97
N GLN A 49 -2.99 22.44 18.99
CA GLN A 49 -1.64 22.60 18.44
C GLN A 49 -1.54 22.07 17.00
N ASP A 50 -0.87 22.83 16.13
CA ASP A 50 -0.48 22.33 14.80
C ASP A 50 0.74 21.41 14.96
N THR A 51 0.49 20.13 15.23
CA THR A 51 1.54 19.11 15.46
C THR A 51 2.45 18.90 14.24
N ILE A 52 1.99 19.27 13.04
CA ILE A 52 2.84 19.26 11.86
C ILE A 52 3.85 20.41 11.92
N LYS A 53 3.51 21.59 12.44
CA LYS A 53 4.49 22.67 12.61
C LYS A 53 5.37 22.47 13.84
N GLU A 54 4.75 22.14 14.96
CA GLU A 54 5.43 22.01 16.25
C GLU A 54 5.09 20.64 16.85
N PHE A 55 6.01 19.67 16.73
CA PHE A 55 5.76 18.33 17.24
C PHE A 55 6.06 18.23 18.75
N PRO A 56 5.15 17.69 19.59
CA PRO A 56 5.38 17.49 21.02
C PRO A 56 6.59 16.60 21.31
N LYS A 57 7.45 17.01 22.24
CA LYS A 57 8.72 16.32 22.55
C LYS A 57 8.68 15.63 23.92
N GLY A 58 9.59 14.67 24.13
CA GLY A 58 9.77 13.98 25.41
C GLY A 58 8.98 12.68 25.56
N TYR A 59 8.28 12.25 24.49
CA TYR A 59 7.47 11.04 24.49
C TYR A 59 8.23 9.86 23.89
N LYS A 60 8.08 8.69 24.50
CA LYS A 60 8.65 7.45 23.95
C LYS A 60 7.70 6.74 23.01
N VAL A 61 6.39 6.87 23.20
CA VAL A 61 5.36 6.13 22.45
C VAL A 61 4.36 7.11 21.87
N ALA A 62 4.11 7.00 20.56
CA ALA A 62 3.01 7.68 19.87
C ALA A 62 2.05 6.66 19.27
N ILE A 63 0.74 6.84 19.46
CA ILE A 63 -0.31 6.02 18.85
C ILE A 63 -1.31 6.95 18.17
N THR A 64 -1.60 6.77 16.88
CA THR A 64 -2.49 7.70 16.18
C THR A 64 -3.05 7.23 14.83
N ASN A 65 -3.99 8.00 14.29
CA ASN A 65 -4.39 7.98 12.89
C ASN A 65 -4.01 9.35 12.27
N PRO A 66 -2.82 9.48 11.64
CA PRO A 66 -2.32 10.77 11.17
C PRO A 66 -3.20 11.33 10.04
N PRO A 67 -3.17 12.64 9.79
CA PRO A 67 -4.00 13.27 8.76
C PRO A 67 -3.54 12.92 7.34
N TYR A 68 -4.50 12.64 6.45
CA TYR A 68 -4.22 12.26 5.05
C TYR A 68 -4.53 13.40 4.09
N LEU A 69 -3.56 13.73 3.24
CA LEU A 69 -3.74 14.72 2.18
C LEU A 69 -2.67 14.51 1.11
N ALA A 70 -3.07 13.85 0.01
CA ALA A 70 -2.17 13.66 -1.13
C ALA A 70 -1.74 15.01 -1.73
N LYS A 71 -0.46 15.14 -2.10
CA LYS A 71 0.14 16.34 -2.69
C LYS A 71 -0.65 16.91 -3.87
N ASN A 72 -1.17 16.04 -4.74
CA ASN A 72 -1.98 16.47 -5.89
C ASN A 72 -3.33 17.07 -5.45
N LYS A 73 -3.92 16.54 -4.37
CA LYS A 73 -5.14 17.10 -3.78
C LYS A 73 -4.83 18.45 -3.13
N ALA A 74 -3.74 18.54 -2.35
CA ALA A 74 -3.29 19.79 -1.73
C ALA A 74 -3.09 20.92 -2.74
N LYS A 75 -2.39 20.62 -3.86
CA LYS A 75 -2.22 21.56 -4.98
C LYS A 75 -3.55 22.00 -5.60
N LYS A 76 -4.50 21.09 -5.77
CA LYS A 76 -5.82 21.40 -6.35
C LYS A 76 -6.63 22.35 -5.48
N ILE A 77 -6.48 22.28 -4.16
CA ILE A 77 -7.18 23.14 -3.20
C ILE A 77 -6.31 24.29 -2.68
N ASN A 78 -5.17 24.56 -3.32
CA ASN A 78 -4.25 25.67 -3.03
C ASN A 78 -3.82 25.78 -1.55
N ILE A 79 -3.48 24.65 -0.91
CA ILE A 79 -2.87 24.71 0.44
C ILE A 79 -1.43 25.22 0.30
N GLU A 80 -1.20 26.44 0.77
CA GLU A 80 0.10 27.13 0.65
C GLU A 80 1.24 26.45 1.43
N ASN A 81 0.91 25.85 2.58
CA ASN A 81 1.91 25.30 3.53
C ASN A 81 2.07 23.78 3.43
N PHE A 82 1.74 23.17 2.29
CA PHE A 82 1.99 21.74 2.09
C PHE A 82 3.48 21.50 1.82
N ASP A 83 4.11 20.67 2.66
CA ASP A 83 5.51 20.29 2.42
C ASP A 83 5.63 19.40 1.17
N ASN A 84 6.14 20.00 0.10
CA ASN A 84 6.28 19.35 -1.19
C ASN A 84 7.34 18.24 -1.24
N ASN A 85 8.13 18.05 -0.17
CA ASN A 85 9.02 16.90 -0.03
C ASN A 85 8.26 15.58 0.16
N TYR A 86 7.04 15.65 0.68
CA TYR A 86 6.20 14.48 0.92
C TYR A 86 5.13 14.32 -0.16
N SER A 87 4.82 13.07 -0.53
CA SER A 87 3.72 12.79 -1.47
C SER A 87 2.34 12.87 -0.80
N ASP A 88 2.30 12.78 0.52
CA ASP A 88 1.09 12.83 1.34
C ASP A 88 1.43 13.39 2.74
N LEU A 89 0.48 14.08 3.38
CA LEU A 89 0.65 14.66 4.71
C LEU A 89 0.95 13.62 5.79
N TYR A 90 0.41 12.40 5.68
CA TYR A 90 0.68 11.35 6.67
C TYR A 90 2.17 10.97 6.73
N LEU A 91 2.92 11.13 5.62
CA LEU A 91 4.35 10.84 5.59
C LEU A 91 5.15 11.89 6.35
N ASN A 92 4.71 13.16 6.32
CA ASN A 92 5.29 14.23 7.13
C ASN A 92 5.00 13.98 8.63
N ALA A 93 3.75 13.60 8.95
CA ALA A 93 3.37 13.21 10.30
C ALA A 93 4.21 12.03 10.80
N LEU A 94 4.38 10.99 9.97
CA LEU A 94 5.16 9.81 10.29
C LEU A 94 6.65 10.14 10.51
N ASP A 95 7.26 10.94 9.64
CA ASP A 95 8.64 11.41 9.82
C ASP A 95 8.82 12.10 11.18
N LYS A 96 7.91 13.01 11.53
CA LYS A 96 7.95 13.71 12.82
C LYS A 96 7.81 12.76 14.00
N MET A 97 6.87 11.82 13.94
CA MET A 97 6.71 10.82 15.00
C MET A 97 7.96 9.97 15.16
N LEU A 98 8.52 9.46 14.05
CA LEU A 98 9.74 8.63 14.11
C LEU A 98 10.94 9.45 14.63
N ASN A 99 11.08 10.72 14.26
CA ASN A 99 12.18 11.56 14.73
C ASN A 99 12.08 11.94 16.21
N ASN A 100 10.91 11.84 16.84
CA ASN A 100 10.68 12.30 18.22
C ASN A 100 10.25 11.19 19.19
N CYS A 101 9.89 10.01 18.71
CA CYS A 101 9.42 8.88 19.53
C CYS A 101 10.21 7.59 19.25
N ASP A 102 10.43 6.82 20.32
CA ASP A 102 11.07 5.51 20.25
C ASP A 102 10.14 4.48 19.57
N PHE A 103 8.85 4.50 19.87
CA PHE A 103 7.85 3.57 19.35
C PHE A 103 6.68 4.35 18.75
N VAL A 104 6.21 3.90 17.58
CA VAL A 104 5.08 4.52 16.88
C VAL A 104 4.12 3.44 16.42
N ALA A 105 2.83 3.58 16.73
CA ALA A 105 1.77 2.78 16.15
C ALA A 105 0.83 3.71 15.38
N CYS A 106 0.67 3.52 14.08
CA CYS A 106 -0.18 4.40 13.29
C CYS A 106 -1.00 3.69 12.24
N ILE A 107 -2.25 4.13 12.08
CA ILE A 107 -3.12 3.70 10.97
C ILE A 107 -2.75 4.51 9.74
N ILE A 108 -2.16 3.89 8.71
CA ILE A 108 -1.68 4.57 7.50
C ILE A 108 -2.12 3.82 6.24
N PRO A 109 -2.06 4.44 5.04
CA PRO A 109 -2.39 3.76 3.80
C PRO A 109 -1.52 2.51 3.57
N GLU A 110 -2.13 1.35 3.29
CA GLU A 110 -1.42 0.07 3.14
C GLU A 110 -0.42 0.09 1.96
N SER A 111 -0.68 0.95 0.97
CA SER A 111 0.26 1.18 -0.15
C SER A 111 1.68 1.56 0.30
N PHE A 112 1.84 2.04 1.54
CA PHE A 112 3.10 2.28 2.23
C PHE A 112 4.07 1.09 2.15
N ILE A 113 3.58 -0.15 2.30
CA ILE A 113 4.42 -1.38 2.25
C ILE A 113 5.21 -1.47 0.95
N THR A 114 4.62 -1.03 -0.17
CA THR A 114 5.27 -1.08 -1.48
C THR A 114 6.14 0.15 -1.78
N SER A 115 6.15 1.14 -0.89
CA SER A 115 6.92 2.38 -1.07
C SER A 115 8.38 2.27 -0.64
N GLY A 116 8.69 1.37 0.30
CA GLY A 116 10.03 1.21 0.87
C GLY A 116 10.43 2.27 1.91
N GLN A 117 9.56 3.25 2.19
CA GLN A 117 9.86 4.33 3.14
C GLN A 117 9.81 3.82 4.58
N TYR A 118 10.77 4.22 5.42
CA TYR A 118 10.83 3.91 6.85
C TYR A 118 10.80 2.41 7.21
N HIS A 119 11.09 1.53 6.24
CA HIS A 119 11.17 0.08 6.49
C HIS A 119 12.25 -0.25 7.52
N GLU A 120 13.28 0.58 7.65
CA GLU A 120 14.38 0.37 8.59
C GLU A 120 13.96 0.48 10.06
N ARG A 121 12.77 1.00 10.40
CA ARG A 121 12.23 0.99 11.77
C ARG A 121 10.90 0.25 11.90
N LEU A 122 10.37 -0.23 10.78
CA LEU A 122 9.10 -0.93 10.76
C LEU A 122 9.27 -2.30 11.42
N TYR A 123 8.50 -2.58 12.46
CA TYR A 123 8.50 -3.86 13.18
C TYR A 123 7.42 -4.80 12.66
N CYS A 124 6.22 -4.26 12.44
CA CYS A 124 5.04 -5.02 12.01
C CYS A 124 4.15 -4.17 11.10
N VAL A 125 3.52 -4.82 10.13
CA VAL A 125 2.36 -4.25 9.44
C VAL A 125 1.18 -5.21 9.53
N ILE A 126 0.02 -4.68 9.94
CA ILE A 126 -1.24 -5.41 9.99
C ILE A 126 -2.17 -4.81 8.95
N SER A 127 -2.41 -5.50 7.85
CA SER A 127 -3.38 -5.08 6.83
C SER A 127 -4.80 -5.21 7.40
N LEU A 128 -5.53 -4.10 7.43
CA LEU A 128 -6.86 -4.03 8.04
C LEU A 128 -7.94 -4.26 6.98
N GLU A 129 -8.09 -5.48 6.43
CA GLU A 129 -9.04 -5.75 5.34
C GLU A 129 -10.51 -5.80 5.81
N MET A 130 -10.98 -4.65 6.27
CA MET A 130 -12.33 -4.41 6.72
C MET A 130 -12.68 -2.95 6.45
N LYS A 131 -13.96 -2.63 6.51
CA LYS A 131 -14.42 -1.25 6.32
C LYS A 131 -14.13 -0.46 7.60
N MET A 132 -12.93 0.12 7.67
CA MET A 132 -12.48 0.93 8.83
C MET A 132 -13.12 2.31 8.88
N PHE A 133 -13.27 2.95 7.72
CA PHE A 133 -13.72 4.35 7.62
C PHE A 133 -14.92 4.46 6.67
N SER A 134 -15.88 5.33 7.00
CA SER A 134 -17.10 5.53 6.19
C SER A 134 -16.92 6.50 5.04
N ASP A 135 -15.92 7.38 5.13
CA ASP A 135 -15.68 8.52 4.24
C ASP A 135 -14.53 8.29 3.23
N THR A 136 -13.86 7.14 3.29
CA THR A 136 -12.76 6.80 2.39
C THR A 136 -12.77 5.32 2.00
N GLU A 137 -12.38 5.07 0.75
CA GLU A 137 -12.10 3.72 0.24
C GLU A 137 -10.60 3.40 0.28
N THR A 138 -9.78 4.24 0.92
CA THR A 138 -8.33 4.04 0.95
C THR A 138 -8.00 2.80 1.79
N PRO A 139 -7.34 1.77 1.22
CA PRO A 139 -6.84 0.66 2.02
C PRO A 139 -5.85 1.15 3.06
N VAL A 140 -6.00 0.68 4.29
CA VAL A 140 -5.17 1.04 5.44
C VAL A 140 -4.58 -0.20 6.13
N CYS A 141 -3.47 0.04 6.82
CA CYS A 141 -2.86 -0.90 7.74
C CYS A 141 -2.55 -0.20 9.07
N LEU A 142 -2.41 -1.00 10.14
CA LEU A 142 -1.72 -0.58 11.34
C LEU A 142 -0.24 -0.88 11.17
N ALA A 143 0.59 0.15 11.16
CA ALA A 143 2.04 0.03 11.10
C ALA A 143 2.63 0.27 12.48
N LEU A 144 3.45 -0.66 12.96
CA LEU A 144 4.12 -0.60 14.25
C LEU A 144 5.62 -0.41 14.01
N PHE A 145 6.20 0.63 14.60
CA PHE A 145 7.60 0.99 14.46
C PHE A 145 8.31 0.87 15.80
N ASN A 146 9.53 0.36 15.76
CA ASN A 146 10.41 0.22 16.91
C ASN A 146 11.50 1.31 16.88
N LYS A 147 12.22 1.48 17.99
CA LYS A 147 13.37 2.39 18.11
C LYS A 147 14.54 1.90 17.29
N GLU A 148 14.84 0.61 17.47
CA GLU A 148 15.98 -0.04 16.85
C GLU A 148 15.74 -0.26 15.37
N LYS A 149 16.80 -0.10 14.59
CA LYS A 149 16.74 -0.39 13.16
C LYS A 149 16.64 -1.88 12.90
N THR A 150 15.88 -2.25 11.88
CA THR A 150 15.72 -3.61 11.40
C THR A 150 15.89 -3.68 9.88
N ASN A 151 16.26 -4.86 9.39
CA ASN A 151 16.30 -5.16 7.95
C ASN A 151 15.04 -5.90 7.49
N ASP A 152 14.13 -6.22 8.40
CA ASP A 152 12.97 -7.05 8.14
C ASP A 152 11.82 -6.76 9.11
N PHE A 153 10.60 -7.11 8.71
CA PHE A 153 9.40 -6.94 9.50
C PHE A 153 8.40 -8.05 9.18
N PHE A 154 7.55 -8.38 10.15
CA PHE A 154 6.49 -9.37 9.94
C PHE A 154 5.20 -8.70 9.44
N ILE A 155 4.41 -9.48 8.72
CA ILE A 155 3.18 -9.00 8.09
C ILE A 155 2.03 -9.87 8.55
N VAL A 156 0.97 -9.21 9.01
CA VAL A 156 -0.28 -9.85 9.43
C VAL A 156 -1.39 -9.41 8.49
N ARG A 157 -2.23 -10.34 8.08
CA ARG A 157 -3.39 -10.06 7.23
C ARG A 157 -4.58 -10.89 7.67
N ASN A 158 -5.72 -10.24 7.95
CA ASN A 158 -6.93 -10.88 8.47
C ASN A 158 -6.68 -11.74 9.72
N GLY A 159 -5.84 -11.26 10.63
CA GLY A 159 -5.47 -11.98 11.84
C GLY A 159 -4.54 -13.18 11.62
N ILE A 160 -4.06 -13.39 10.39
CA ILE A 160 -3.13 -14.47 10.05
C ILE A 160 -1.74 -13.88 9.84
N ASP A 161 -0.75 -14.42 10.55
CA ASP A 161 0.66 -14.18 10.27
C ASP A 161 1.02 -14.82 8.92
N ILE A 162 1.43 -14.00 7.95
CA ILE A 162 1.83 -14.45 6.61
C ILE A 162 3.36 -14.49 6.42
N GLY A 163 4.12 -14.26 7.50
CA GLY A 163 5.57 -14.34 7.54
C GLY A 163 6.29 -13.00 7.42
N TYR A 164 7.61 -13.08 7.24
CA TYR A 164 8.48 -11.92 7.13
C TYR A 164 8.52 -11.33 5.72
N TYR A 165 8.68 -10.01 5.62
CA TYR A 165 8.80 -9.30 4.34
C TYR A 165 9.94 -9.87 3.49
N SER A 166 11.10 -10.14 4.10
CA SER A 166 12.25 -10.71 3.38
C SER A 166 11.98 -12.11 2.83
N GLU A 167 11.18 -12.93 3.51
CA GLU A 167 10.82 -14.27 3.08
C GLU A 167 9.91 -14.23 1.86
N LEU A 168 8.87 -13.39 1.92
CA LEU A 168 7.98 -13.16 0.77
C LEU A 168 8.77 -12.60 -0.42
N LYS A 169 9.75 -11.74 -0.16
CA LYS A 169 10.57 -11.10 -1.19
C LYS A 169 11.43 -12.10 -1.97
N LYS A 170 11.71 -13.29 -1.43
CA LYS A 170 12.43 -14.36 -2.15
C LYS A 170 11.67 -14.82 -3.40
N TYR A 171 10.35 -14.69 -3.42
CA TYR A 171 9.53 -14.98 -4.60
C TYR A 171 9.59 -13.89 -5.67
N PHE A 172 10.20 -12.73 -5.34
CA PHE A 172 10.49 -11.66 -6.28
C PHE A 172 11.91 -11.82 -6.84
N SER A 173 12.08 -12.75 -7.79
CA SER A 173 13.32 -12.84 -8.58
C SER A 173 13.23 -11.91 -9.79
N GLU A 174 14.21 -11.03 -9.99
CA GLU A 174 14.26 -10.20 -11.20
C GLU A 174 14.78 -11.02 -12.39
N TYR A 175 13.90 -11.26 -13.36
CA TYR A 175 14.23 -11.93 -14.61
C TYR A 175 14.57 -10.88 -15.66
N LYS A 176 15.83 -10.86 -16.08
CA LYS A 176 16.29 -10.05 -17.22
C LYS A 176 16.29 -10.90 -18.49
N THR A 177 15.82 -10.29 -19.57
CA THR A 177 15.83 -10.80 -20.94
C THR A 177 16.13 -9.63 -21.87
N ASP A 178 16.48 -9.92 -23.11
CA ASP A 178 16.67 -8.91 -24.17
C ASP A 178 15.34 -8.49 -24.83
N ILE A 179 14.21 -8.98 -24.31
CA ILE A 179 12.89 -8.62 -24.83
C ILE A 179 12.53 -7.21 -24.38
N ASP A 180 12.27 -6.35 -25.37
CA ASP A 180 11.74 -5.04 -25.13
C ASP A 180 10.21 -5.11 -25.03
N TRP A 181 9.70 -4.97 -23.81
CA TRP A 181 8.27 -4.94 -23.51
C TRP A 181 7.81 -3.49 -23.45
N GLN A 182 6.94 -3.08 -24.38
CA GLN A 182 6.37 -1.75 -24.43
C GLN A 182 4.92 -1.78 -23.93
N PHE A 183 4.68 -1.13 -22.80
CA PHE A 183 3.34 -0.97 -22.23
C PHE A 183 2.65 0.26 -22.82
N ASN A 184 1.31 0.27 -22.79
CA ASN A 184 0.45 1.32 -23.34
C ASN A 184 0.60 1.48 -24.86
N ASP A 185 0.88 0.39 -25.57
CA ASP A 185 0.89 0.35 -27.02
C ASP A 185 -0.50 -0.06 -27.53
N PRO A 186 -1.26 0.82 -28.22
CA PRO A 186 -2.58 0.49 -28.76
C PRO A 186 -2.58 -0.73 -29.69
N ASP A 187 -1.46 -1.06 -30.34
CA ASP A 187 -1.35 -2.20 -31.26
C ASP A 187 -0.69 -3.43 -30.60
N GLY A 188 -0.47 -3.38 -29.29
CA GLY A 188 0.10 -4.49 -28.51
C GLY A 188 -0.74 -5.78 -28.58
N LEU A 189 -0.05 -6.90 -28.75
CA LEU A 189 -0.64 -8.24 -28.89
C LEU A 189 -1.13 -8.83 -27.56
N ILE A 190 -0.60 -8.36 -26.42
CA ILE A 190 -0.97 -8.83 -25.09
C ILE A 190 -1.73 -7.71 -24.37
N GLY A 191 -2.96 -7.97 -23.95
CA GLY A 191 -3.69 -7.12 -23.03
C GLY A 191 -3.35 -7.42 -21.57
N LEU A 192 -3.52 -6.43 -20.70
CA LEU A 192 -3.38 -6.55 -19.25
C LEU A 192 -4.48 -5.75 -18.53
N TYR A 193 -5.26 -6.44 -17.71
CA TYR A 193 -5.99 -5.83 -16.61
C TYR A 193 -5.10 -5.80 -15.39
N ALA A 194 -4.63 -4.61 -15.01
CA ALA A 194 -3.64 -4.38 -13.96
C ALA A 194 -4.25 -4.08 -12.59
N VAL A 195 -5.59 -4.01 -12.48
CA VAL A 195 -6.31 -3.72 -11.22
C VAL A 195 -7.40 -4.76 -11.00
N ASP A 196 -7.52 -5.26 -9.78
CA ASP A 196 -8.63 -6.13 -9.39
C ASP A 196 -9.97 -5.36 -9.50
N ASN A 197 -11.02 -6.04 -9.94
CA ASN A 197 -12.39 -5.53 -9.89
C ASN A 197 -12.94 -5.57 -8.45
N THR A 198 -14.19 -5.18 -8.25
CA THR A 198 -14.81 -5.12 -6.92
C THR A 198 -15.35 -6.47 -6.42
N LYS A 199 -15.30 -7.52 -7.23
CA LYS A 199 -15.83 -8.85 -6.91
C LYS A 199 -14.74 -9.81 -6.46
N GLU A 200 -13.64 -9.89 -7.20
CA GLU A 200 -12.65 -10.96 -7.08
C GLU A 200 -11.23 -10.52 -7.51
N ALA A 201 -10.26 -11.42 -7.29
CA ALA A 201 -8.92 -11.30 -7.82
C ALA A 201 -8.95 -11.41 -9.36
N SER A 202 -8.89 -10.28 -10.07
CA SER A 202 -9.17 -10.21 -11.51
C SER A 202 -8.04 -9.61 -12.36
N ILE A 203 -6.89 -9.30 -11.77
CA ILE A 203 -5.69 -8.96 -12.55
C ILE A 203 -5.32 -10.14 -13.44
N LYS A 204 -5.16 -9.90 -14.75
CA LYS A 204 -4.83 -10.95 -15.72
C LYS A 204 -4.26 -10.40 -17.02
N PHE A 205 -3.45 -11.22 -17.68
CA PHE A 205 -3.10 -11.07 -19.08
C PHE A 205 -4.19 -11.69 -19.97
N LEU A 206 -4.39 -11.15 -21.15
CA LEU A 206 -5.39 -11.60 -22.13
C LEU A 206 -4.92 -11.23 -23.55
N PRO A 207 -5.54 -11.76 -24.62
CA PRO A 207 -5.24 -11.28 -25.97
C PRO A 207 -5.52 -9.78 -26.11
N GLY A 208 -4.62 -9.04 -26.76
CA GLY A 208 -4.69 -7.59 -26.88
C GLY A 208 -5.98 -7.11 -27.56
N ASN A 209 -6.48 -7.89 -28.53
CA ASN A 209 -7.73 -7.60 -29.24
C ASN A 209 -8.99 -7.61 -28.34
N GLN A 210 -8.91 -8.13 -27.11
CA GLN A 210 -10.02 -8.08 -26.14
C GLN A 210 -10.14 -6.75 -25.38
N ILE A 211 -9.17 -5.85 -25.51
CA ILE A 211 -9.20 -4.51 -24.94
C ILE A 211 -9.34 -3.54 -26.10
N ASP A 212 -10.27 -2.58 -26.11
CA ASP A 212 -10.35 -1.62 -27.21
C ASP A 212 -9.07 -0.78 -27.33
N LYS A 213 -8.45 -0.74 -28.52
CA LYS A 213 -7.23 0.04 -28.77
C LYS A 213 -7.42 1.53 -28.53
N ASN A 214 -8.62 2.05 -28.78
CA ASN A 214 -8.92 3.48 -28.58
C ASN A 214 -9.06 3.86 -27.10
N SER A 215 -9.22 2.86 -26.21
CA SER A 215 -9.26 3.06 -24.76
C SER A 215 -7.87 3.15 -24.12
N ILE A 216 -6.81 2.86 -24.88
CA ILE A 216 -5.44 2.86 -24.36
C ILE A 216 -4.90 4.29 -24.33
N SER A 217 -4.71 4.82 -23.13
CA SER A 217 -4.01 6.08 -22.91
C SER A 217 -2.52 5.83 -22.66
N HIS A 218 -1.67 6.80 -23.06
CA HIS A 218 -0.22 6.77 -22.82
C HIS A 218 0.15 6.63 -21.34
N SER A 219 -0.75 6.98 -20.43
CA SER A 219 -0.53 6.96 -18.98
C SER A 219 -1.46 5.99 -18.23
N SER A 220 -2.18 5.12 -18.95
CA SER A 220 -3.02 4.11 -18.31
C SER A 220 -2.17 3.21 -17.41
N ARG A 221 -2.73 2.87 -16.25
CA ARG A 221 -2.13 1.97 -15.25
C ARG A 221 -3.07 0.86 -14.79
N SER A 222 -4.29 0.85 -15.32
CA SER A 222 -5.34 -0.09 -14.93
C SER A 222 -5.66 -1.09 -16.04
N ILE A 223 -5.63 -0.64 -17.29
CA ILE A 223 -5.95 -1.44 -18.47
C ILE A 223 -4.98 -1.03 -19.57
N THR A 224 -4.25 -1.97 -20.15
CA THR A 224 -3.23 -1.66 -21.15
C THR A 224 -3.08 -2.76 -22.19
N ARG A 225 -2.47 -2.43 -23.31
CA ARG A 225 -1.96 -3.35 -24.32
C ARG A 225 -0.44 -3.24 -24.37
N ILE A 226 0.20 -4.37 -24.61
CA ILE A 226 1.64 -4.59 -24.48
C ILE A 226 2.13 -5.19 -25.80
N SER A 227 3.07 -4.50 -26.44
CA SER A 227 3.83 -5.02 -27.58
C SER A 227 5.20 -5.49 -27.12
N PHE A 228 5.85 -6.28 -27.98
CA PHE A 228 7.19 -6.78 -27.74
C PHE A 228 7.97 -6.96 -29.03
N THR A 229 9.28 -6.83 -28.94
CA THR A 229 10.22 -7.15 -30.02
C THR A 229 11.22 -8.22 -29.57
N GLY A 230 11.90 -8.87 -30.51
CA GLY A 230 12.91 -9.90 -30.22
C GLY A 230 12.45 -11.35 -30.37
N PHE A 231 11.15 -11.60 -30.59
CA PHE A 231 10.64 -12.92 -31.00
C PHE A 231 9.27 -12.81 -31.68
N LYS A 232 8.84 -13.88 -32.34
CA LYS A 232 7.53 -14.01 -32.98
C LYS A 232 6.76 -15.15 -32.33
N LEU A 233 5.46 -14.97 -32.21
CA LEU A 233 4.50 -15.97 -31.79
C LEU A 233 3.42 -16.06 -32.88
N SER A 234 3.08 -17.27 -33.29
CA SER A 234 1.80 -17.55 -33.95
C SER A 234 0.64 -17.34 -32.98
N ASP A 235 -0.59 -17.29 -33.49
CA ASP A 235 -1.78 -17.05 -32.66
C ASP A 235 -1.94 -18.11 -31.54
N ASN A 236 -1.67 -19.38 -31.85
CA ASN A 236 -1.74 -20.45 -30.85
C ASN A 236 -0.65 -20.28 -29.76
N GLU A 237 0.57 -19.96 -30.17
CA GLU A 237 1.68 -19.73 -29.24
C GLU A 237 1.46 -18.49 -28.36
N LEU A 238 0.78 -17.46 -28.89
CA LEU A 238 0.37 -16.28 -28.11
C LEU A 238 -0.62 -16.67 -27.01
N LEU A 239 -1.60 -17.51 -27.32
CA LEU A 239 -2.56 -17.99 -26.32
C LEU A 239 -1.89 -18.84 -25.23
N GLU A 240 -0.98 -19.73 -25.61
CA GLU A 240 -0.19 -20.53 -24.67
C GLU A 240 0.71 -19.65 -23.79
N PHE A 241 1.36 -18.66 -24.37
CA PHE A 241 2.19 -17.69 -23.66
C PHE A 241 1.39 -16.86 -22.64
N ILE A 242 0.20 -16.40 -23.02
CA ILE A 242 -0.72 -15.68 -22.12
C ILE A 242 -1.18 -16.59 -20.98
N LYS A 243 -1.51 -17.85 -21.27
CA LYS A 243 -1.88 -18.83 -20.24
C LYS A 243 -0.73 -19.02 -19.24
N LEU A 244 0.49 -19.28 -19.71
CA LEU A 244 1.68 -19.40 -18.86
C LEU A 244 1.91 -18.14 -18.02
N SER A 245 1.77 -16.95 -18.61
CA SER A 245 1.93 -15.68 -17.91
C SER A 245 0.91 -15.51 -16.77
N ASN A 246 -0.33 -15.94 -16.98
CA ASN A 246 -1.36 -15.93 -15.95
C ASN A 246 -1.11 -16.98 -14.86
N ASP A 247 -0.65 -18.17 -15.22
CA ASP A 247 -0.29 -19.21 -14.24
C ASP A 247 0.83 -18.73 -13.32
N LEU A 248 1.87 -18.10 -13.88
CA LEU A 248 2.96 -17.47 -13.12
C LEU A 248 2.49 -16.29 -12.27
N LEU A 249 1.60 -15.44 -12.79
CA LEU A 249 0.99 -14.35 -12.02
C LEU A 249 0.21 -14.90 -10.81
N ASN A 250 -0.62 -15.92 -11.02
CA ASN A 250 -1.44 -16.51 -9.96
C ASN A 250 -0.59 -17.19 -8.89
N ASP A 251 0.44 -17.92 -9.30
CA ASP A 251 1.42 -18.52 -8.37
C ASP A 251 2.16 -17.44 -7.57
N TYR A 252 2.61 -16.37 -8.21
CA TYR A 252 3.22 -15.22 -7.54
C TYR A 252 2.28 -14.61 -6.51
N ARG A 253 1.05 -14.28 -6.90
CA ARG A 253 0.02 -13.71 -6.00
C ARG A 253 -0.24 -14.61 -4.79
N LYS A 254 -0.33 -15.92 -5.00
CA LYS A 254 -0.53 -16.92 -3.94
C LYS A 254 0.66 -16.96 -2.98
N LYS A 255 1.89 -17.04 -3.49
CA LYS A 255 3.11 -17.16 -2.68
C LYS A 255 3.45 -15.89 -1.91
N THR A 256 3.15 -14.72 -2.46
CA THR A 256 3.44 -13.44 -1.82
C THR A 256 2.26 -12.87 -1.06
N TYR A 257 1.13 -13.58 -1.00
CA TYR A 257 -0.13 -13.08 -0.46
C TYR A 257 -0.47 -11.66 -0.95
N ASP A 258 -0.21 -11.37 -2.23
CA ASP A 258 -0.36 -10.03 -2.83
C ASP A 258 0.38 -8.86 -2.13
N VAL A 259 1.31 -9.10 -1.19
CA VAL A 259 2.00 -8.05 -0.41
C VAL A 259 2.71 -7.01 -1.30
N PHE A 260 3.30 -7.46 -2.40
CA PHE A 260 4.03 -6.59 -3.33
C PHE A 260 3.14 -5.95 -4.40
N LEU A 261 1.84 -6.26 -4.43
CA LEU A 261 0.88 -5.54 -5.26
C LEU A 261 0.33 -4.37 -4.46
N THR A 262 0.34 -3.19 -5.05
CA THR A 262 -0.12 -1.99 -4.35
C THR A 262 -1.62 -2.13 -4.03
N ALA A 263 -1.97 -1.91 -2.78
CA ALA A 263 -3.36 -1.76 -2.35
C ALA A 263 -4.07 -0.69 -3.16
N PHE A 264 -5.27 -0.98 -3.62
CA PHE A 264 -6.04 -0.10 -4.48
C PHE A 264 -7.47 0.01 -3.96
N LYS A 265 -7.96 1.24 -3.85
CA LYS A 265 -9.36 1.65 -3.61
C LYS A 265 -10.35 0.52 -3.30
N GLY A 266 -10.67 0.38 -2.03
CA GLY A 266 -11.81 -0.38 -1.52
C GLY A 266 -11.55 -1.88 -1.37
N LEU A 267 -12.57 -2.52 -0.83
CA LEU A 267 -12.63 -3.96 -0.65
C LEU A 267 -13.29 -4.62 -1.86
N ARG A 268 -12.89 -5.86 -2.11
CA ARG A 268 -13.63 -6.79 -2.93
C ARG A 268 -14.77 -7.41 -2.13
N SER A 269 -15.68 -8.11 -2.80
CA SER A 269 -16.77 -8.85 -2.15
C SER A 269 -16.28 -9.93 -1.19
N ASP A 270 -15.05 -10.44 -1.36
CA ASP A 270 -14.40 -11.39 -0.44
C ASP A 270 -13.68 -10.73 0.75
N LEU A 271 -13.96 -9.43 1.00
CA LEU A 271 -13.36 -8.61 2.06
C LEU A 271 -11.84 -8.46 1.97
N LYS A 272 -11.24 -8.74 0.81
CA LYS A 272 -9.83 -8.43 0.58
C LYS A 272 -9.67 -7.09 -0.10
N TYR A 273 -8.56 -6.40 0.15
CA TYR A 273 -8.24 -5.21 -0.62
C TYR A 273 -8.06 -5.54 -2.09
N ARG A 274 -8.58 -4.67 -2.96
CA ARG A 274 -8.25 -4.71 -4.38
C ARG A 274 -6.77 -4.41 -4.55
N ARG A 275 -6.15 -5.07 -5.51
CA ARG A 275 -4.73 -4.93 -5.78
C ARG A 275 -4.50 -4.27 -7.13
N ARG A 276 -3.35 -3.61 -7.27
CA ARG A 276 -2.83 -3.11 -8.54
C ARG A 276 -1.45 -3.71 -8.83
N LEU A 277 -1.33 -4.36 -9.96
CA LEU A 277 -0.07 -4.84 -10.53
C LEU A 277 0.66 -3.67 -11.19
N ASN A 278 1.88 -3.38 -10.76
CA ASN A 278 2.71 -2.39 -11.43
C ASN A 278 3.44 -3.01 -12.64
N TYR A 279 3.86 -2.17 -13.59
CA TYR A 279 4.50 -2.63 -14.83
C TYR A 279 5.87 -3.29 -14.59
N LYS A 280 6.57 -2.97 -13.51
CA LYS A 280 7.81 -3.66 -13.15
C LYS A 280 7.55 -5.15 -12.87
N ILE A 281 6.54 -5.46 -12.05
CA ILE A 281 6.16 -6.84 -11.74
C ILE A 281 5.58 -7.51 -12.98
N ALA A 282 4.70 -6.84 -13.74
CA ALA A 282 4.15 -7.39 -14.97
C ALA A 282 5.25 -7.77 -15.99
N LYS A 283 6.22 -6.88 -16.23
CA LYS A 283 7.39 -7.13 -17.08
C LYS A 283 8.21 -8.32 -16.58
N ASN A 284 8.39 -8.42 -15.26
CA ASN A 284 9.11 -9.52 -14.66
C ASN A 284 8.44 -10.89 -14.90
N ILE A 285 7.11 -10.94 -14.79
CA ILE A 285 6.32 -12.14 -15.10
C ILE A 285 6.46 -12.51 -16.58
N LEU A 286 6.34 -11.54 -17.48
CA LEU A 286 6.51 -11.76 -18.93
C LEU A 286 7.92 -12.24 -19.28
N ASN A 287 8.95 -11.72 -18.61
CA ASN A 287 10.33 -12.17 -18.77
C ASN A 287 10.53 -13.63 -18.31
N LEU A 288 9.94 -14.02 -17.18
CA LEU A 288 9.98 -15.41 -16.73
C LEU A 288 9.24 -16.33 -17.71
N ALA A 289 8.03 -15.93 -18.13
CA ALA A 289 7.25 -16.66 -19.12
C ALA A 289 8.06 -16.87 -20.41
N TYR A 290 8.75 -15.83 -20.89
CA TYR A 290 9.60 -15.92 -22.08
C TYR A 290 10.72 -16.93 -21.94
N LYS A 291 11.45 -16.94 -20.80
CA LYS A 291 12.52 -17.91 -20.56
C LYS A 291 12.00 -19.34 -20.61
N ILE A 292 10.94 -19.64 -19.86
CA ILE A 292 10.33 -20.97 -19.82
C ILE A 292 9.81 -21.38 -21.20
N PHE A 293 9.13 -20.48 -21.90
CA PHE A 293 8.55 -20.74 -23.22
C PHE A 293 9.62 -21.00 -24.29
N LYS A 294 10.81 -20.41 -24.15
CA LYS A 294 11.96 -20.66 -25.03
C LYS A 294 12.68 -21.96 -24.71
N GLU A 295 12.83 -22.30 -23.43
CA GLU A 295 13.48 -23.54 -22.98
C GLU A 295 12.63 -24.79 -23.26
N GLY A 296 11.31 -24.64 -23.35
CA GLY A 296 10.38 -25.72 -23.71
C GLY A 296 10.24 -26.00 -25.21
N LYS A 297 10.98 -25.29 -26.06
CA LYS A 297 11.06 -25.49 -27.52
C LYS A 297 12.43 -25.98 -27.93
#